data_AF-A0A151GZG0-F1
#
_entry.id   AF-A0A151GZG0-F1
#
_cell.length_a   1.000
_cell.length_b   1.000
_cell.length_c   1.000
_cell.angle_alpha   90.00
_cell.angle_beta   90.00
_cell.angle_gamma   90.00
#
_symmetry.space_group_name_H-M   'P 1'
#
loop_
_entity.id
_entity.type
_entity.pdbx_description
1 polymer ?
#
loop_
_entity_poly.entity_id
_entity_poly.type
_entity_poly.pdbx_seq_one_letter_code
_entity_poly.pdbx_strand_id
1 'polypeptide(L)'
;MDRRGCAGTVLLGQATDEVIKQQLADLLGPKNSFTPQLLQLFNRKVKKARRPVAASVEEDEEEDEDFRQLDDEDEDDDDDDLEEDAAPPGCDMQLYENVLELRDIKLETEMKATALKKEFEELKKEQVKQTGLEKVHAERVQQTQKDIQKYQREKQQRANQIRQIVPVTASQIQCLYTEDLPEQEDMTPPAIRLPADLKNEVVFTRSAFARLRQRIKDLRVETEAARAEYRDLTRSFAVSQREKKQTMKVIEQLKQKFENVQLLRFGAGVSLEQLERAAAAVAAEKEQKLNRESMEDKGPATLEAQVISEKRKTIEELSSTRAALLQQNTKLLKTVASLKASDILLRQSLDNGGGTTATALNKDGLTDVHRARKAAKLKEVLKLQVKEIETLKKEIGLFKLKGTNNRQMLASENSRGKTGSTVQQ
;
A
#
# COMPACT_ATOMS: atom_id res chain seq x y z
N MET A 1 23.02 -3.32 1.19
CA MET A 1 21.94 -2.65 0.45
C MET A 1 21.87 -1.23 1.00
N ASP A 2 22.26 -0.18 0.25
CA ASP A 2 21.66 1.19 0.41
C ASP A 2 22.23 2.29 -0.50
N ARG A 3 22.74 1.95 -1.69
CA ARG A 3 23.10 3.01 -2.66
C ARG A 3 21.87 3.71 -3.24
N ARG A 4 20.68 3.09 -3.16
CA ARG A 4 19.43 3.62 -3.70
C ARG A 4 18.80 4.70 -2.81
N GLY A 5 18.92 4.61 -1.49
CA GLY A 5 18.44 5.64 -0.56
C GLY A 5 19.22 6.94 -0.68
N CYS A 6 20.56 6.87 -0.58
CA CYS A 6 21.44 8.02 -0.82
C CYS A 6 21.23 8.64 -2.22
N ALA A 7 21.16 7.80 -3.26
CA ALA A 7 20.89 8.30 -4.60
C ALA A 7 19.51 8.97 -4.69
N GLY A 8 18.48 8.44 -4.03
CA GLY A 8 17.14 9.01 -4.01
C GLY A 8 17.08 10.39 -3.35
N THR A 9 17.72 10.57 -2.19
CA THR A 9 17.75 11.87 -1.50
C THR A 9 18.60 12.91 -2.25
N VAL A 10 19.70 12.47 -2.86
CA VAL A 10 20.53 13.33 -3.73
C VAL A 10 19.78 13.73 -5.00
N LEU A 11 19.07 12.79 -5.63
CA LEU A 11 18.26 13.04 -6.82
C LEU A 11 17.06 13.95 -6.52
N LEU A 12 16.41 13.81 -5.36
CA LEU A 12 15.34 14.70 -4.92
C LEU A 12 15.84 16.12 -4.71
N GLY A 13 16.98 16.29 -4.03
CA GLY A 13 17.61 17.60 -3.86
C GLY A 13 18.04 18.23 -5.19
N GLN A 14 18.63 17.44 -6.09
CA GLN A 14 19.01 17.90 -7.44
C GLN A 14 17.80 18.29 -8.28
N ALA A 15 16.72 17.51 -8.24
CA ALA A 15 15.49 17.80 -8.96
C ALA A 15 14.81 19.08 -8.45
N THR A 16 14.79 19.32 -7.12
CA THR A 16 14.26 20.57 -6.57
C THR A 16 15.11 21.78 -6.96
N ASP A 17 16.44 21.61 -7.00
CA ASP A 17 17.37 22.67 -7.37
C ASP A 17 17.30 23.01 -8.88
N GLU A 18 17.04 22.01 -9.72
CA GLU A 18 16.74 22.18 -11.15
C GLU A 18 15.41 22.90 -11.40
N VAL A 19 14.37 22.59 -10.62
CA VAL A 19 13.06 23.28 -10.70
C VAL A 19 13.20 24.75 -10.30
N ILE A 20 13.95 25.06 -9.25
CA ILE A 20 14.20 26.45 -8.82
C ILE A 20 14.99 27.20 -9.91
N LYS A 21 15.97 26.56 -10.55
CA LYS A 21 16.71 27.14 -11.69
C LYS A 21 15.84 27.37 -12.93
N GLN A 22 14.89 26.48 -13.20
CA GLN A 22 13.91 26.66 -14.28
C GLN A 22 12.96 27.83 -14.00
N GLN A 23 12.45 27.94 -12.76
CA GLN A 23 11.62 29.07 -12.33
C GLN A 23 12.37 30.41 -12.44
N LEU A 24 13.67 30.43 -12.10
CA LEU A 24 14.52 31.60 -12.30
C LEU A 24 14.69 31.95 -13.79
N ALA A 25 14.89 30.95 -14.66
CA ALA A 25 15.01 31.15 -16.10
C ALA A 25 13.71 31.68 -16.74
N ASP A 26 12.56 31.18 -16.28
CA ASP A 26 11.23 31.63 -16.72
C ASP A 26 10.93 33.08 -16.27
N LEU A 27 11.36 33.46 -15.06
CA LEU A 27 11.22 34.82 -14.54
C LEU A 27 12.14 35.84 -15.25
N LEU A 28 13.38 35.45 -15.58
CA LEU A 28 14.35 36.33 -16.21
C LEU A 28 14.03 36.58 -17.69
N GLY A 29 13.61 35.55 -18.43
CA GLY A 29 13.32 35.63 -19.86
C GLY A 29 14.56 35.93 -20.75
N PRO A 30 14.49 35.71 -22.08
CA PRO A 30 15.65 35.77 -22.97
C PRO A 30 16.15 37.18 -23.34
N LYS A 31 15.56 38.26 -22.81
CA LYS A 31 15.85 39.67 -23.20
C LYS A 31 16.01 40.63 -22.01
N ASN A 32 16.41 40.15 -20.84
CA ASN A 32 16.65 41.04 -19.70
C ASN A 32 18.10 41.54 -19.68
N SER A 33 18.29 42.86 -19.58
CA SER A 33 19.63 43.48 -19.51
C SER A 33 20.35 43.21 -18.18
N PHE A 34 19.60 42.84 -17.14
CA PHE A 34 20.07 42.64 -15.77
C PHE A 34 20.29 41.16 -15.41
N THR A 35 20.10 40.24 -16.36
CA THR A 35 20.30 38.79 -16.18
C THR A 35 21.63 38.40 -15.51
N PRO A 36 22.81 38.96 -15.88
CA PRO A 36 24.06 38.57 -15.23
C PRO A 36 24.14 38.98 -13.75
N GLN A 37 23.57 40.14 -13.38
CA GLN A 37 23.57 40.64 -12.00
C GLN A 37 22.58 39.86 -11.11
N LEU A 38 21.40 39.55 -11.63
CA LEU A 38 20.38 38.76 -10.91
C LEU A 38 20.80 37.29 -10.72
N LEU A 39 21.55 36.71 -11.67
CA LEU A 39 22.17 35.38 -11.51
C LEU A 39 23.27 35.37 -10.44
N GLN A 40 24.02 36.46 -10.30
CA GLN A 40 25.04 36.59 -9.26
C GLN A 40 24.39 36.68 -7.87
N LEU A 41 23.32 37.47 -7.73
CA LEU A 41 22.51 37.55 -6.51
C LEU A 41 21.90 36.20 -6.11
N PHE A 42 21.31 35.47 -7.08
CA PHE A 42 20.73 34.14 -6.83
C PHE A 42 21.77 33.08 -6.42
N ASN A 43 22.99 33.16 -6.97
CA ASN A 43 24.05 32.21 -6.66
C ASN A 43 24.88 32.58 -5.42
N ARG A 44 24.81 33.84 -4.95
CA ARG A 44 25.51 34.27 -3.75
C ARG A 44 25.01 33.46 -2.56
N LYS A 45 25.92 32.80 -1.86
CA LYS A 45 25.61 32.06 -0.63
C LYS A 45 25.56 33.05 0.52
N VAL A 46 24.37 33.37 1.01
CA VAL A 46 24.24 34.11 2.26
C VAL A 46 24.09 33.11 3.40
N LYS A 47 24.95 33.25 4.42
CA LYS A 47 24.77 32.55 5.68
C LYS A 47 23.48 33.08 6.31
N LYS A 48 22.39 32.33 6.20
CA LYS A 48 21.17 32.63 6.94
C LYS A 48 21.53 32.48 8.41
N ALA A 49 21.68 33.61 9.12
CA ALA A 49 21.99 33.61 10.55
C ALA A 49 21.00 32.67 11.24
N ARG A 50 21.53 31.60 11.84
CA ARG A 50 20.71 30.64 12.58
C ARG A 50 19.98 31.43 13.65
N ARG A 51 18.66 31.54 13.52
CA ARG A 51 17.82 32.07 14.59
C ARG A 51 18.05 31.18 15.83
N PRO A 52 18.45 31.73 16.99
CA PRO A 52 18.77 30.92 18.15
C PRO A 52 17.50 30.19 18.59
N VAL A 53 17.47 28.88 18.38
CA VAL A 53 16.45 28.01 18.94
C VAL A 53 16.86 27.81 20.39
N ALA A 54 15.96 28.19 21.31
CA ALA A 54 16.18 28.10 22.74
C ALA A 54 16.62 26.68 23.13
N ALA A 55 17.75 26.61 23.83
CA ALA A 55 18.26 25.40 24.44
C ALA A 55 17.24 24.86 25.46
N SER A 56 16.52 23.81 25.08
CA SER A 56 15.88 22.90 26.04
C SER A 56 16.88 21.78 26.33
N VAL A 57 17.53 21.94 27.48
CA VAL A 57 18.35 20.95 28.16
C VAL A 57 17.47 19.78 28.56
N GLU A 58 17.75 18.58 28.05
CA GLU A 58 17.53 17.34 28.79
C GLU A 58 18.83 16.52 28.70
N GLU A 59 19.42 16.36 29.86
CA GLU A 59 20.54 15.49 30.18
C GLU A 59 20.10 14.04 29.99
N ASP A 60 20.89 13.25 29.27
CA ASP A 60 21.15 11.87 29.68
C ASP A 60 22.56 11.50 29.18
N GLU A 61 23.43 11.31 30.18
CA GLU A 61 24.80 10.84 30.09
C GLU A 61 24.79 9.37 29.62
N GLU A 62 25.61 9.00 28.62
CA GLU A 62 26.55 7.87 28.74
C GLU A 62 27.69 8.05 27.72
N GLU A 63 28.88 7.72 28.22
CA GLU A 63 30.23 7.96 27.73
C GLU A 63 30.54 7.42 26.32
N ASP A 64 31.25 8.23 25.52
CA ASP A 64 32.27 7.75 24.58
C ASP A 64 33.30 8.87 24.34
N GLU A 65 34.43 8.77 25.03
CA GLU A 65 35.63 9.58 24.86
C GLU A 65 36.34 9.24 23.53
N ASP A 66 36.22 10.09 22.50
CA ASP A 66 37.31 10.51 21.59
C ASP A 66 36.73 11.19 20.32
N PHE A 67 36.50 12.50 20.36
CA PHE A 67 36.67 13.36 19.18
C PHE A 67 36.74 14.85 19.57
N ARG A 68 37.79 15.23 20.30
CA ARG A 68 38.18 16.65 20.42
C ARG A 68 39.16 16.99 19.30
N GLN A 69 38.63 17.40 18.17
CA GLN A 69 39.35 18.14 17.14
C GLN A 69 38.36 19.22 16.66
N LEU A 70 38.25 20.37 17.35
CA LEU A 70 39.09 21.55 17.16
C LEU A 70 39.39 21.77 15.67
N ASP A 71 38.44 22.46 15.02
CA ASP A 71 38.73 23.43 13.97
C ASP A 71 37.57 24.46 13.97
N ASP A 72 37.54 25.24 15.07
CA ASP A 72 36.96 26.58 15.12
C ASP A 72 38.11 27.52 14.77
N GLU A 73 38.24 27.88 13.50
CA GLU A 73 39.04 29.01 13.02
C GLU A 73 38.60 29.29 11.58
N ASP A 74 37.55 30.11 11.43
CA ASP A 74 37.28 30.94 10.25
C ASP A 74 36.24 32.00 10.69
N GLU A 75 36.64 32.83 11.66
CA GLU A 75 36.09 34.18 11.86
C GLU A 75 36.57 35.08 10.70
N ASP A 76 36.06 34.84 9.49
CA ASP A 76 36.07 35.88 8.45
C ASP A 76 34.82 36.75 8.67
N ASP A 77 35.04 37.78 9.48
CA ASP A 77 34.23 38.97 9.67
C ASP A 77 34.23 39.81 8.36
N ASP A 78 33.59 39.29 7.31
CA ASP A 78 33.27 40.07 6.11
C ASP A 78 31.96 40.85 6.37
N ASP A 79 32.08 41.90 7.18
CA ASP A 79 31.03 42.88 7.50
C ASP A 79 30.79 43.88 6.33
N ASP A 80 31.14 43.51 5.09
CA ASP A 80 31.11 44.38 3.90
C ASP A 80 29.90 44.12 2.96
N ASP A 81 29.04 43.14 3.24
CA ASP A 81 28.15 42.57 2.20
C ASP A 81 26.65 42.96 2.31
N LEU A 82 26.32 43.88 3.24
CA LEU A 82 24.96 44.40 3.43
C LEU A 82 24.57 45.49 2.40
N GLU A 83 25.54 46.11 1.71
CA GLU A 83 25.26 47.20 0.75
C GLU A 83 25.02 46.75 -0.70
N GLU A 84 25.26 45.48 -1.06
CA GLU A 84 25.14 45.01 -2.46
C GLU A 84 23.79 44.36 -2.83
N ASP A 85 22.85 44.18 -1.89
CA ASP A 85 21.45 43.84 -2.22
C ASP A 85 20.66 45.09 -2.71
N ALA A 86 21.37 46.11 -3.21
CA ALA A 86 20.74 47.24 -3.90
C ALA A 86 20.23 46.77 -5.27
N ALA A 87 18.92 46.93 -5.49
CA ALA A 87 18.31 46.64 -6.78
C ALA A 87 19.09 47.36 -7.90
N PRO A 88 19.50 46.65 -8.98
CA PRO A 88 20.23 47.28 -10.08
C PRO A 88 19.46 48.51 -10.59
N PRO A 89 20.10 49.65 -10.87
CA PRO A 89 19.41 50.87 -11.27
C PRO A 89 18.62 50.62 -12.57
N GLY A 90 17.29 50.63 -12.46
CA GLY A 90 16.36 50.36 -13.56
C GLY A 90 15.82 48.92 -13.64
N CYS A 91 16.14 48.05 -12.68
CA CYS A 91 15.50 46.74 -12.53
C CYS A 91 14.09 46.90 -11.97
N ASP A 92 13.16 46.08 -12.45
CA ASP A 92 11.83 45.98 -11.87
C ASP A 92 11.94 45.43 -10.44
N MET A 93 11.36 46.15 -9.47
CA MET A 93 11.42 45.82 -8.05
C MET A 93 10.79 44.44 -7.78
N GLN A 94 9.73 44.10 -8.53
CA GLN A 94 9.06 42.81 -8.38
C GLN A 94 9.95 41.65 -8.85
N LEU A 95 10.71 41.84 -9.94
CA LEU A 95 11.66 40.83 -10.43
C LEU A 95 12.79 40.60 -9.41
N TYR A 96 13.28 41.68 -8.79
CA TYR A 96 14.31 41.62 -7.77
C TYR A 96 13.85 40.87 -6.51
N GLU A 97 12.67 41.19 -5.97
CA GLU A 97 12.07 40.49 -4.82
C GLU A 97 11.86 39.01 -5.11
N ASN A 98 11.33 38.65 -6.29
CA ASN A 98 11.12 37.26 -6.69
C ASN A 98 12.43 36.47 -6.80
N VAL A 99 13.53 37.08 -7.26
CA VAL A 99 14.85 36.44 -7.32
C VAL A 99 15.41 36.19 -5.91
N LEU A 100 15.17 37.12 -4.99
CA LEU A 100 15.56 36.98 -3.58
C LEU A 100 14.76 35.87 -2.88
N GLU A 101 13.45 35.78 -3.13
CA GLU A 101 12.60 34.69 -2.64
C GLU A 101 13.06 33.32 -3.17
N LEU A 102 13.38 33.21 -4.47
CA LEU A 102 13.90 31.97 -5.04
C LEU A 102 15.26 31.56 -4.45
N ARG A 103 16.10 32.54 -4.12
CA ARG A 103 17.37 32.30 -3.41
C ARG A 103 17.12 31.77 -2.00
N ASP A 104 16.16 32.34 -1.28
CA ASP A 104 15.78 31.89 0.06
C ASP A 104 15.25 30.45 0.04
N ILE A 105 14.39 30.12 -0.92
CA ILE A 105 13.86 28.77 -1.14
C ILE A 105 14.99 27.78 -1.49
N LYS A 106 15.96 28.20 -2.31
CA LYS A 106 17.15 27.39 -2.63
C LYS A 106 17.99 27.08 -1.38
N LEU A 107 18.30 28.09 -0.58
CA LEU A 107 19.10 27.91 0.64
C LEU A 107 18.36 27.04 1.67
N GLU A 108 17.05 27.24 1.83
CA GLU A 108 16.24 26.42 2.74
C GLU A 108 16.16 24.95 2.29
N THR A 109 16.02 24.70 0.99
CA THR A 109 16.02 23.33 0.45
C THR A 109 17.39 22.67 0.55
N GLU A 110 18.49 23.40 0.34
CA GLU A 110 19.86 22.91 0.55
C GLU A 110 20.13 22.56 2.03
N MET A 111 19.69 23.41 2.96
CA MET A 111 19.79 23.13 4.41
C MET A 111 18.98 21.88 4.81
N LYS A 112 17.76 21.73 4.32
CA LYS A 112 16.95 20.53 4.57
C LYS A 112 17.60 19.28 3.96
N ALA A 113 18.16 19.37 2.76
CA ALA A 113 18.84 18.26 2.11
C ALA A 113 20.11 17.83 2.87
N THR A 114 20.87 18.78 3.43
CA THR A 114 22.05 18.46 4.25
C THR A 114 21.67 17.85 5.60
N ALA A 115 20.61 18.34 6.26
CA ALA A 115 20.09 17.73 7.49
C ALA A 115 19.61 16.29 7.26
N LEU A 116 18.80 16.04 6.22
CA LEU A 116 18.33 14.70 5.86
C LEU A 116 19.48 13.74 5.50
N LYS A 117 20.57 14.25 4.89
CA LYS A 117 21.77 13.45 4.63
C LYS A 117 22.45 13.01 5.92
N LYS A 118 22.58 13.89 6.91
CA LYS A 118 23.16 13.56 8.23
C LYS A 118 22.33 12.49 8.95
N GLU A 119 21.02 12.69 9.04
CA GLU A 119 20.09 11.70 9.64
C GLU A 119 20.16 10.34 8.92
N PHE A 120 20.27 10.34 7.59
CA PHE A 120 20.42 9.11 6.82
C PHE A 120 21.73 8.37 7.14
N GLU A 121 22.85 9.09 7.30
CA GLU A 121 24.12 8.48 7.67
C GLU A 121 24.10 7.90 9.09
N GLU A 122 23.45 8.58 10.04
CA GLU A 122 23.23 8.07 11.40
C GLU A 122 22.37 6.80 11.41
N LEU A 123 21.22 6.82 10.73
CA LEU A 123 20.36 5.65 10.57
C LEU A 123 21.09 4.47 9.93
N LYS A 124 21.98 4.75 8.98
CA LYS A 124 22.80 3.73 8.32
C LYS A 124 23.84 3.13 9.27
N LYS A 125 24.46 3.93 10.13
CA LYS A 125 25.38 3.42 11.17
C LYS A 125 24.60 2.52 12.15
N GLU A 126 23.41 2.94 12.57
CA GLU A 126 22.56 2.17 13.47
C GLU A 126 22.09 0.85 12.85
N GLN A 127 21.71 0.87 11.57
CA GLN A 127 21.36 -0.36 10.83
C GLN A 127 22.54 -1.36 10.81
N VAL A 128 23.77 -0.88 10.60
CA VAL A 128 24.95 -1.77 10.62
C VAL A 128 25.19 -2.34 12.02
N LYS A 129 25.06 -1.54 13.08
CA LYS A 129 25.16 -2.02 14.47
C LYS A 129 24.10 -3.08 14.76
N GLN A 130 22.84 -2.80 14.43
CA GLN A 130 21.72 -3.70 14.70
C GLN A 130 21.84 -5.02 13.93
N THR A 131 22.23 -4.97 12.65
CA THR A 131 22.47 -6.19 11.86
C THR A 131 23.67 -7.00 12.35
N GLY A 132 24.66 -6.36 12.96
CA GLY A 132 25.75 -7.03 13.67
C GLY A 132 25.24 -7.78 14.90
N LEU A 133 24.45 -7.12 15.75
CA LEU A 133 23.84 -7.71 16.95
C LEU A 133 22.93 -8.89 16.61
N GLU A 134 22.10 -8.77 15.57
CA GLU A 134 21.22 -9.84 15.10
C GLU A 134 21.99 -11.13 14.78
N LYS A 135 23.16 -11.02 14.12
CA LYS A 135 24.01 -12.18 13.81
C LYS A 135 24.55 -12.83 15.08
N VAL A 136 25.06 -12.03 16.01
CA VAL A 136 25.56 -12.53 17.30
C VAL A 136 24.45 -13.22 18.09
N HIS A 137 23.25 -12.65 18.11
CA HIS A 137 22.09 -13.28 18.75
C HIS A 137 21.69 -14.59 18.07
N ALA A 138 21.68 -14.64 16.73
CA ALA A 138 21.39 -15.86 15.99
C ALA A 138 22.39 -16.99 16.30
N GLU A 139 23.68 -16.66 16.36
CA GLU A 139 24.74 -17.61 16.76
C GLU A 139 24.56 -18.08 18.20
N ARG A 140 24.27 -17.17 19.14
CA ARG A 140 24.02 -17.50 20.55
C ARG A 140 22.80 -18.41 20.74
N VAL A 141 21.73 -18.15 19.98
CA VAL A 141 20.53 -19.02 19.98
C VAL A 141 20.89 -20.40 19.45
N GLN A 142 21.62 -20.49 18.33
CA GLN A 142 22.03 -21.76 17.77
C GLN A 142 22.93 -22.55 18.74
N GLN A 143 23.86 -21.86 19.41
CA GLN A 143 24.74 -22.48 20.40
C GLN A 143 23.96 -22.99 21.62
N THR A 144 23.06 -22.17 22.17
CA THR A 144 22.19 -22.55 23.28
C THR A 144 21.33 -23.77 22.92
N GLN A 145 20.81 -23.83 21.69
CA GLN A 145 20.03 -24.97 21.23
C GLN A 145 20.86 -26.26 21.14
N LYS A 146 22.13 -26.17 20.70
CA LYS A 146 23.06 -27.31 20.72
C LYS A 146 23.34 -27.76 22.15
N ASP A 147 23.53 -26.83 23.07
CA ASP A 147 23.80 -27.12 24.48
C ASP A 147 22.58 -27.78 25.16
N ILE A 148 21.37 -27.32 24.85
CA ILE A 148 20.12 -27.96 25.28
C ILE A 148 20.04 -29.39 24.76
N GLN A 149 20.34 -29.63 23.48
CA GLN A 149 20.33 -30.99 22.92
C GLN A 149 21.39 -31.90 23.56
N LYS A 150 22.59 -31.35 23.83
CA LYS A 150 23.64 -32.07 24.55
C LYS A 150 23.17 -32.45 25.96
N TYR A 151 22.60 -31.50 26.69
CA TYR A 151 22.06 -31.75 28.03
C TYR A 151 20.92 -32.78 28.03
N GLN A 152 20.00 -32.71 27.06
CA GLN A 152 18.94 -33.71 26.92
C GLN A 152 19.49 -35.10 26.63
N ARG A 153 20.54 -35.20 25.79
CA ARG A 153 21.22 -36.47 25.50
C ARG A 153 21.91 -37.04 26.75
N GLU A 154 22.60 -36.21 27.51
CA GLU A 154 23.23 -36.60 28.78
C GLU A 154 22.18 -37.04 29.82
N LYS A 155 21.08 -36.28 29.93
CA LYS A 155 19.94 -36.64 30.78
C LYS A 155 19.36 -37.99 30.38
N GLN A 156 19.16 -38.24 29.08
CA GLN A 156 18.68 -39.53 28.59
C GLN A 156 19.69 -40.65 28.87
N GLN A 157 20.98 -40.40 28.70
CA GLN A 157 22.04 -41.37 28.98
C GLN A 157 22.07 -41.75 30.46
N ARG A 158 21.98 -40.76 31.37
CA ARG A 158 21.89 -40.99 32.82
C ARG A 158 20.59 -41.69 33.19
N ALA A 159 19.46 -41.31 32.60
CA ALA A 159 18.18 -41.98 32.82
C ALA A 159 18.22 -43.44 32.35
N ASN A 160 18.87 -43.72 31.22
CA ASN A 160 19.04 -45.08 30.70
C ASN A 160 19.91 -45.98 31.60
N GLN A 161 20.77 -45.40 32.45
CA GLN A 161 21.53 -46.18 33.44
C GLN A 161 20.64 -46.67 34.60
N ILE A 162 19.50 -46.01 34.82
CA ILE A 162 18.55 -46.39 35.85
C ILE A 162 17.77 -47.60 35.33
N ARG A 163 18.10 -48.79 35.84
CA ARG A 163 17.35 -50.01 35.53
C ARG A 163 16.00 -49.96 36.23
N GLN A 164 14.94 -49.78 35.45
CA GLN A 164 13.57 -49.89 35.93
C GLN A 164 13.04 -51.29 35.62
N ILE A 165 12.58 -51.99 36.65
CA ILE A 165 11.88 -53.27 36.49
C ILE A 165 10.40 -52.95 36.31
N VAL A 166 9.84 -53.32 35.16
CA VAL A 166 8.41 -53.17 34.89
C VAL A 166 7.80 -54.57 34.81
N PRO A 167 6.90 -54.96 35.71
CA PRO A 167 6.15 -56.19 35.57
C PRO A 167 5.18 -56.05 34.39
N VAL A 168 5.26 -56.96 33.43
CA VAL A 168 4.42 -56.98 32.23
C VAL A 168 3.64 -58.29 32.21
N THR A 169 2.34 -58.22 31.94
CA THR A 169 1.50 -59.41 31.78
C THR A 169 1.69 -59.98 30.37
N ALA A 170 1.63 -61.31 30.20
CA ALA A 170 1.77 -61.95 28.88
C ALA A 170 0.82 -61.35 27.81
N SER A 171 -0.38 -60.93 28.21
CA SER A 171 -1.37 -60.28 27.33
C SER A 171 -0.94 -58.91 26.77
N GLN A 172 0.10 -58.29 27.32
CA GLN A 172 0.63 -57.00 26.89
C GLN A 172 1.76 -57.16 25.85
N ILE A 173 2.26 -58.37 25.66
CA ILE A 173 3.32 -58.69 24.71
C ILE A 173 2.68 -58.93 23.33
N GLN A 174 2.88 -57.99 22.41
CA GLN A 174 2.35 -58.05 21.04
C GLN A 174 3.39 -58.53 20.01
N CYS A 175 4.65 -58.69 20.42
CA CYS A 175 5.70 -59.33 19.63
C CYS A 175 5.54 -60.86 19.68
N LEU A 176 4.56 -61.35 18.94
CA LEU A 176 4.30 -62.77 18.76
C LEU A 176 5.01 -63.22 17.49
N TYR A 177 5.93 -64.17 17.60
CA TYR A 177 6.52 -64.83 16.43
C TYR A 177 5.54 -65.91 15.95
N THR A 178 5.15 -65.85 14.68
CA THR A 178 4.63 -66.99 13.93
C THR A 178 5.83 -67.67 13.30
N GLU A 179 6.08 -68.94 13.62
CA GLU A 179 7.01 -69.73 12.81
C GLU A 179 6.40 -69.88 11.42
N ASP A 180 7.11 -69.42 10.38
CA ASP A 180 6.88 -69.84 9.00
C ASP A 180 7.36 -71.30 8.89
N LEU A 181 6.58 -72.25 9.44
CA LEU A 181 6.80 -73.65 9.15
C LEU A 181 6.41 -73.89 7.68
N PRO A 182 7.29 -74.50 6.85
CA PRO A 182 6.93 -74.87 5.49
C PRO A 182 5.73 -75.81 5.54
N GLU A 183 4.76 -75.53 4.68
CA GLU A 183 3.50 -76.26 4.48
C GLU A 183 3.71 -77.78 4.61
N GLN A 184 3.45 -78.32 5.80
CA GLN A 184 3.18 -79.74 5.99
C GLN A 184 1.77 -79.86 6.54
N GLU A 185 1.00 -80.65 5.79
CA GLU A 185 -0.41 -80.97 5.94
C GLU A 185 -0.69 -81.62 7.30
N ASP A 186 -0.75 -80.85 8.38
CA ASP A 186 -1.37 -81.30 9.62
C ASP A 186 -1.99 -80.13 10.40
N MET A 187 -3.26 -80.31 10.72
CA MET A 187 -4.19 -79.35 11.35
C MET A 187 -3.78 -78.95 12.78
N THR A 188 -2.70 -78.19 12.91
CA THR A 188 -2.29 -77.59 14.18
C THR A 188 -2.22 -76.07 14.01
N PRO A 189 -2.99 -75.25 14.76
CA PRO A 189 -2.90 -73.80 14.65
C PRO A 189 -1.47 -73.36 14.96
N PRO A 190 -0.92 -72.35 14.23
CA PRO A 190 0.46 -71.91 14.41
C PRO A 190 0.67 -71.56 15.89
N ALA A 191 1.57 -72.30 16.54
CA ALA A 191 1.83 -72.14 17.96
C ALA A 191 2.45 -70.76 18.19
N ILE A 192 1.61 -69.81 18.62
CA ILE A 192 2.03 -68.47 19.01
C ILE A 192 3.02 -68.61 20.16
N ARG A 193 4.31 -68.34 19.90
CA ARG A 193 5.36 -68.47 20.91
C ARG A 193 5.81 -67.10 21.40
N LEU A 194 5.91 -66.96 22.72
CA LEU A 194 6.52 -65.79 23.35
C LEU A 194 8.04 -65.81 23.10
N PRO A 195 8.67 -64.65 22.83
CA PRO A 195 10.12 -64.54 22.72
C PRO A 195 10.83 -65.04 23.99
N ALA A 196 11.95 -65.75 23.84
CA ALA A 196 12.75 -66.24 24.97
C ALA A 196 13.45 -65.10 25.73
N ASP A 197 13.73 -63.99 25.04
CA ASP A 197 14.33 -62.77 25.58
C ASP A 197 13.68 -61.56 24.90
N LEU A 198 13.44 -60.47 25.65
CA LEU A 198 12.86 -59.21 25.14
C LEU A 198 13.93 -58.11 24.92
N LYS A 199 15.18 -58.50 24.68
CA LYS A 199 16.33 -57.57 24.63
C LYS A 199 16.38 -56.74 23.35
N ASN A 200 15.77 -57.21 22.26
CA ASN A 200 15.81 -56.57 20.94
C ASN A 200 14.47 -55.89 20.59
N GLU A 201 13.52 -55.93 21.52
CA GLU A 201 12.15 -55.49 21.34
C GLU A 201 11.98 -54.07 21.90
N VAL A 202 11.23 -53.24 21.18
CA VAL A 202 11.01 -51.85 21.56
C VAL A 202 9.65 -51.71 22.24
N VAL A 203 9.64 -51.12 23.43
CA VAL A 203 8.41 -50.86 24.19
C VAL A 203 7.76 -49.58 23.70
N PHE A 204 6.52 -49.69 23.24
CA PHE A 204 5.70 -48.54 22.86
C PHE A 204 4.41 -48.50 23.67
N THR A 205 3.97 -47.29 24.02
CA THR A 205 2.58 -47.10 24.46
C THR A 205 1.64 -47.29 23.26
N ARG A 206 0.43 -47.83 23.49
CA ARG A 206 -0.55 -48.07 22.42
C ARG A 206 -0.85 -46.81 21.61
N SER A 207 -0.89 -45.65 22.29
CA SER A 207 -1.07 -44.34 21.66
C SER A 207 0.16 -43.91 20.85
N ALA A 208 1.38 -44.10 21.36
CA ALA A 208 2.60 -43.81 20.59
C ALA A 208 2.73 -44.70 19.34
N PHE A 209 2.38 -45.98 19.45
CA PHE A 209 2.41 -46.90 18.30
C PHE A 209 1.34 -46.56 17.26
N ALA A 210 0.13 -46.17 17.68
CA ALA A 210 -0.90 -45.67 16.76
C ALA A 210 -0.43 -44.38 16.05
N ARG A 211 0.15 -43.43 16.80
CA ARG A 211 0.73 -42.20 16.23
C ARG A 211 1.88 -42.49 15.26
N LEU A 212 2.79 -43.41 15.60
CA LEU A 212 3.88 -43.79 14.73
C LEU A 212 3.37 -44.42 13.43
N ARG A 213 2.39 -45.34 13.53
CA ARG A 213 1.75 -45.93 12.35
C ARG A 213 1.07 -44.89 11.48
N GLN A 214 0.38 -43.91 12.09
CA GLN A 214 -0.22 -42.81 11.35
C GLN A 214 0.85 -41.95 10.69
N ARG A 215 1.91 -41.57 11.42
CA ARG A 215 3.01 -40.79 10.87
C ARG A 215 3.74 -41.50 9.75
N ILE A 216 3.90 -42.83 9.80
CA ILE A 216 4.47 -43.62 8.70
C ILE A 216 3.56 -43.57 7.47
N LYS A 217 2.23 -43.62 7.64
CA LYS A 217 1.29 -43.45 6.53
C LYS A 217 1.39 -42.04 5.94
N ASP A 218 1.37 -41.02 6.79
CA ASP A 218 1.47 -39.61 6.38
C ASP A 218 2.79 -39.37 5.64
N LEU A 219 3.92 -39.86 6.16
CA LEU A 219 5.24 -39.74 5.50
C LEU A 219 5.28 -40.46 4.16
N ARG A 220 4.60 -41.60 4.00
CA ARG A 220 4.50 -42.27 2.69
C ARG A 220 3.73 -41.43 1.69
N VAL A 221 2.62 -40.82 2.11
CA VAL A 221 1.83 -39.89 1.28
C VAL A 221 2.64 -38.64 0.94
N GLU A 222 3.31 -38.02 1.92
CA GLU A 222 4.20 -36.87 1.73
C GLU A 222 5.35 -37.22 0.76
N THR A 223 5.95 -38.40 0.89
CA THR A 223 7.03 -38.86 -0.01
C THR A 223 6.53 -39.08 -1.43
N GLU A 224 5.33 -39.63 -1.58
CA GLU A 224 4.71 -39.82 -2.90
C GLU A 224 4.34 -38.49 -3.55
N ALA A 225 3.76 -37.56 -2.79
CA ALA A 225 3.45 -36.20 -3.24
C ALA A 225 4.72 -35.44 -3.66
N ALA A 226 5.77 -35.44 -2.83
CA ALA A 226 7.05 -34.81 -3.17
C ALA A 226 7.70 -35.43 -4.42
N ARG A 227 7.57 -36.75 -4.61
CA ARG A 227 8.01 -37.42 -5.83
C ARG A 227 7.19 -37.00 -7.06
N ALA A 228 5.89 -36.78 -6.92
CA ALA A 228 5.05 -36.29 -8.00
C ALA A 228 5.43 -34.84 -8.38
N GLU A 229 5.57 -33.95 -7.40
CA GLU A 229 6.02 -32.57 -7.59
C GLU A 229 7.39 -32.51 -8.27
N TYR A 230 8.35 -33.34 -7.84
CA TYR A 230 9.66 -33.42 -8.46
C TYR A 230 9.58 -33.85 -9.94
N ARG A 231 8.71 -34.82 -10.26
CA ARG A 231 8.49 -35.24 -11.66
C ARG A 231 7.90 -34.11 -12.49
N ASP A 232 6.91 -33.41 -11.97
CA ASP A 232 6.25 -32.31 -12.68
C ASP A 232 7.20 -31.10 -12.85
N LEU A 233 7.99 -30.78 -11.83
CA LEU A 233 9.02 -29.75 -11.90
C LEU A 233 10.13 -30.12 -12.90
N THR A 234 10.51 -31.39 -12.96
CA THR A 234 11.49 -31.87 -13.96
C THR A 234 10.93 -31.74 -15.37
N ARG A 235 9.64 -32.05 -15.59
CA ARG A 235 8.99 -31.87 -16.89
C ARG A 235 8.90 -30.38 -17.26
N SER A 236 8.46 -29.53 -16.35
CA SER A 236 8.33 -28.08 -16.61
C SER A 236 9.70 -27.43 -16.85
N PHE A 237 10.74 -27.84 -16.11
CA PHE A 237 12.11 -27.41 -16.34
C PHE A 237 12.60 -27.82 -17.74
N ALA A 238 12.34 -29.06 -18.17
CA ALA A 238 12.70 -29.51 -19.50
C ALA A 238 11.99 -28.73 -20.62
N VAL A 239 10.71 -28.40 -20.44
CA VAL A 239 9.94 -27.56 -21.36
C VAL A 239 10.51 -26.14 -21.41
N SER A 240 10.67 -25.51 -20.25
CA SER A 240 11.23 -24.15 -20.16
C SER A 240 12.65 -24.06 -20.73
N GLN A 241 13.46 -25.12 -20.58
CA GLN A 241 14.79 -25.18 -21.19
C GLN A 241 14.73 -25.30 -22.72
N ARG A 242 13.75 -26.03 -23.27
CA ARG A 242 13.52 -26.09 -24.73
C ARG A 242 13.05 -24.74 -25.26
N GLU A 243 12.11 -24.09 -24.58
CA GLU A 243 11.63 -22.75 -24.91
C GLU A 243 12.76 -21.72 -24.87
N LYS A 244 13.59 -21.73 -23.81
CA LYS A 244 14.79 -20.88 -23.72
C LYS A 244 15.74 -21.10 -24.90
N LYS A 245 15.95 -22.35 -25.32
CA LYS A 245 16.78 -22.65 -26.50
C LYS A 245 16.15 -22.13 -27.79
N GLN A 246 14.82 -22.23 -27.93
CA GLN A 246 14.11 -21.70 -29.09
C GLN A 246 14.15 -20.17 -29.13
N THR A 247 13.88 -19.49 -28.01
CA THR A 247 13.96 -18.02 -27.93
C THR A 247 15.38 -17.52 -28.18
N MET A 248 16.42 -18.20 -27.67
CA MET A 248 17.82 -17.87 -28.00
C MET A 248 18.11 -18.03 -29.50
N LYS A 249 17.62 -19.10 -30.15
CA LYS A 249 17.75 -19.25 -31.61
C LYS A 249 17.03 -18.14 -32.38
N VAL A 250 15.84 -17.75 -31.93
CA VAL A 250 15.07 -16.65 -32.54
C VAL A 250 15.79 -15.31 -32.37
N ILE A 251 16.34 -15.04 -31.18
CA ILE A 251 17.17 -13.85 -30.92
C ILE A 251 18.39 -13.86 -31.84
N GLU A 252 19.06 -14.99 -32.00
CA GLU A 252 20.22 -15.10 -32.90
C GLU A 252 19.83 -14.85 -34.36
N GLN A 253 18.73 -15.42 -34.83
CA GLN A 253 18.21 -15.14 -36.18
C GLN A 253 17.82 -13.66 -36.35
N LEU A 254 17.23 -13.03 -35.34
CA LEU A 254 16.90 -11.61 -35.35
C LEU A 254 18.15 -10.73 -35.36
N LYS A 255 19.17 -11.10 -34.58
CA LYS A 255 20.48 -10.43 -34.58
C LYS A 255 21.15 -10.52 -35.94
N GLN A 256 21.21 -11.70 -36.55
CA GLN A 256 21.75 -11.88 -37.91
C GLN A 256 20.96 -11.10 -38.95
N LYS A 257 19.61 -11.12 -38.88
CA LYS A 257 18.77 -10.29 -39.76
C LYS A 257 19.05 -8.81 -39.57
N PHE A 258 19.23 -8.36 -38.32
CA PHE A 258 19.55 -6.98 -38.00
C PHE A 258 20.92 -6.59 -38.55
N GLU A 259 21.96 -7.40 -38.31
CA GLU A 259 23.30 -7.21 -38.87
C GLU A 259 23.29 -7.17 -40.40
N ASN A 260 22.55 -8.07 -41.06
CA ASN A 260 22.40 -8.07 -42.52
C ASN A 260 21.70 -6.81 -43.03
N VAL A 261 20.63 -6.35 -42.35
CA VAL A 261 19.95 -5.10 -42.70
C VAL A 261 20.85 -3.90 -42.46
N GLN A 262 21.61 -3.88 -41.36
CA GLN A 262 22.57 -2.84 -41.05
C GLN A 262 23.68 -2.78 -42.11
N LEU A 263 24.27 -3.92 -42.48
CA LEU A 263 25.29 -4.00 -43.52
C LEU A 263 24.75 -3.56 -44.88
N LEU A 264 23.54 -4.00 -45.26
CA LEU A 264 22.92 -3.66 -46.53
C LEU A 264 22.54 -2.17 -46.63
N ARG A 265 22.12 -1.55 -45.51
CA ARG A 265 21.67 -0.14 -45.50
C ARG A 265 22.81 0.85 -45.28
N PHE A 266 23.79 0.51 -44.46
CA PHE A 266 24.80 1.45 -43.99
C PHE A 266 26.23 1.06 -44.37
N GLY A 267 26.46 -0.13 -44.95
CA GLY A 267 27.78 -0.63 -45.33
C GLY A 267 28.69 -1.01 -44.16
N ALA A 268 28.32 -0.65 -42.93
CA ALA A 268 29.01 -0.93 -41.68
C ALA A 268 27.98 -1.17 -40.54
N GLY A 269 28.38 -1.88 -39.49
CA GLY A 269 27.55 -2.08 -38.30
C GLY A 269 27.31 -0.75 -37.59
N VAL A 270 26.06 -0.30 -37.55
CA VAL A 270 25.69 0.96 -36.90
C VAL A 270 25.55 0.70 -35.39
N SER A 271 26.36 1.40 -34.58
CA SER A 271 26.20 1.34 -33.13
C SER A 271 24.97 2.15 -32.70
N LEU A 272 24.25 1.66 -31.69
CA LEU A 272 23.06 2.34 -31.15
C LEU A 272 23.38 3.79 -30.73
N GLU A 273 24.57 4.06 -30.20
CA GLU A 273 25.03 5.42 -29.87
C GLU A 273 25.20 6.33 -31.09
N GLN A 274 25.67 5.80 -32.24
CA GLN A 274 25.78 6.58 -33.47
C GLN A 274 24.41 6.89 -34.05
N LEU A 275 23.48 5.93 -33.98
CA LEU A 275 22.10 6.13 -34.39
C LEU A 275 21.38 7.10 -33.46
N GLU A 276 21.64 7.06 -32.15
CA GLU A 276 21.05 7.97 -31.17
C GLU A 276 21.58 9.40 -31.33
N ARG A 277 22.88 9.58 -31.59
CA ARG A 277 23.44 10.91 -31.94
C ARG A 277 22.89 11.43 -33.28
N ALA A 278 22.77 10.57 -34.28
CA ALA A 278 22.20 10.96 -35.57
C ALA A 278 20.69 11.26 -35.46
N ALA A 279 19.95 10.48 -34.70
CA ALA A 279 18.53 10.70 -34.42
C ALA A 279 18.31 11.96 -33.59
N ALA A 280 19.17 12.24 -32.60
CA ALA A 280 19.15 13.49 -31.85
C ALA A 280 19.46 14.70 -32.75
N ALA A 281 20.40 14.58 -33.69
CA ALA A 281 20.69 15.63 -34.66
C ALA A 281 19.51 15.87 -35.62
N VAL A 282 18.89 14.81 -36.14
CA VAL A 282 17.70 14.90 -37.01
C VAL A 282 16.48 15.39 -36.24
N ALA A 283 16.32 14.99 -34.98
CA ALA A 283 15.24 15.47 -34.11
C ALA A 283 15.42 16.96 -33.80
N ALA A 284 16.64 17.41 -33.50
CA ALA A 284 16.95 18.83 -33.31
C ALA A 284 16.73 19.64 -34.58
N GLU A 285 17.11 19.12 -35.75
CA GLU A 285 16.86 19.78 -37.04
C GLU A 285 15.35 19.82 -37.38
N LYS A 286 14.63 18.74 -37.09
CA LYS A 286 13.17 18.68 -37.28
C LYS A 286 12.44 19.58 -36.30
N GLU A 287 12.91 19.69 -35.06
CA GLU A 287 12.39 20.61 -34.06
C GLU A 287 12.67 22.05 -34.46
N GLN A 288 13.85 22.37 -35.00
CA GLN A 288 14.13 23.69 -35.60
C GLN A 288 13.25 24.00 -36.82
N LYS A 289 12.98 23.01 -37.70
CA LYS A 289 12.06 23.19 -38.83
C LYS A 289 10.61 23.33 -38.39
N LEU A 290 10.14 22.51 -37.46
CA LEU A 290 8.82 22.63 -36.84
C LEU A 290 8.65 23.96 -36.10
N ASN A 291 9.69 24.46 -35.45
CA ASN A 291 9.66 25.77 -34.77
C ASN A 291 9.67 26.95 -35.75
N ARG A 292 10.17 26.72 -36.97
CA ARG A 292 10.14 27.69 -38.08
C ARG A 292 8.80 27.67 -38.81
N GLU A 293 8.23 26.48 -39.04
CA GLU A 293 6.89 26.29 -39.61
C GLU A 293 5.78 26.68 -38.62
N SER A 294 5.94 26.46 -37.31
CA SER A 294 5.01 26.93 -36.27
C SER A 294 4.98 28.45 -36.10
N MET A 295 6.04 29.14 -36.54
CA MET A 295 6.06 30.60 -36.64
C MET A 295 5.20 31.11 -37.80
N GLU A 296 5.04 30.31 -38.86
CA GLU A 296 4.27 30.62 -40.07
C GLU A 296 2.79 30.18 -39.95
N ASP A 297 2.47 29.18 -39.13
CA ASP A 297 1.12 28.60 -38.99
C ASP A 297 0.38 29.01 -37.69
N LYS A 298 0.40 30.32 -37.35
CA LYS A 298 -0.28 30.87 -36.14
C LYS A 298 -1.81 30.95 -36.25
N GLY A 299 -2.40 30.59 -37.39
CA GLY A 299 -3.84 30.64 -37.63
C GLY A 299 -4.65 29.59 -36.86
N PRO A 300 -4.34 28.28 -36.99
CA PRO A 300 -5.09 27.23 -36.28
C PRO A 300 -4.65 27.04 -34.82
N ALA A 301 -3.38 27.32 -34.49
CA ALA A 301 -2.86 27.19 -33.11
C ALA A 301 -3.50 28.17 -32.12
N THR A 302 -3.95 29.34 -32.58
CA THR A 302 -4.65 30.32 -31.72
C THR A 302 -6.07 29.88 -31.38
N LEU A 303 -6.78 29.25 -32.33
CA LEU A 303 -8.13 28.73 -32.10
C LEU A 303 -8.12 27.50 -31.18
N GLU A 304 -7.17 26.58 -31.37
CA GLU A 304 -7.02 25.44 -30.47
C GLU A 304 -6.59 25.87 -29.06
N ALA A 305 -5.67 26.83 -28.95
CA ALA A 305 -5.29 27.41 -27.66
C ALA A 305 -6.47 28.11 -26.96
N GLN A 306 -7.33 28.80 -27.72
CA GLN A 306 -8.52 29.46 -27.18
C GLN A 306 -9.54 28.43 -26.66
N VAL A 307 -9.82 27.36 -27.41
CA VAL A 307 -10.69 26.26 -26.97
C VAL A 307 -10.14 25.55 -25.72
N ILE A 308 -8.82 25.36 -25.64
CA ILE A 308 -8.19 24.77 -24.45
C ILE A 308 -8.33 25.72 -23.24
N SER A 309 -8.18 27.03 -23.44
CA SER A 309 -8.34 28.02 -22.36
C SER A 309 -9.77 28.06 -21.80
N GLU A 310 -10.78 27.97 -22.67
CA GLU A 310 -12.20 27.92 -22.27
C GLU A 310 -12.52 26.61 -21.52
N LYS A 311 -12.00 25.47 -22.00
CA LYS A 311 -12.11 24.19 -21.30
C LYS A 311 -11.43 24.22 -19.93
N ARG A 312 -10.29 24.90 -19.80
CA ARG A 312 -9.62 25.06 -18.49
C ARG A 312 -10.44 25.90 -17.51
N LYS A 313 -11.01 27.03 -17.98
CA LYS A 313 -11.90 27.87 -17.15
C LYS A 313 -13.11 27.10 -16.65
N THR A 314 -13.78 26.35 -17.53
CA THR A 314 -14.94 25.53 -17.13
C THR A 314 -14.57 24.41 -16.15
N ILE A 315 -13.41 23.78 -16.30
CA ILE A 315 -12.90 22.79 -15.34
C ILE A 315 -12.62 23.44 -13.97
N GLU A 316 -12.03 24.63 -13.97
CA GLU A 316 -11.72 25.36 -12.74
C GLU A 316 -13.00 25.78 -12.00
N GLU A 317 -14.01 26.31 -12.70
CA GLU A 317 -15.33 26.63 -12.15
C GLU A 317 -16.04 25.39 -11.57
N LEU A 318 -16.03 24.26 -12.29
CA LEU A 318 -16.58 22.99 -11.81
C LEU A 318 -15.83 22.45 -10.59
N SER A 319 -14.50 22.63 -10.54
CA SER A 319 -13.69 22.22 -9.40
C SER A 319 -13.99 23.06 -8.15
N SER A 320 -14.14 24.37 -8.33
CA SER A 320 -14.47 25.32 -7.26
C SER A 320 -15.87 25.09 -6.71
N THR A 321 -16.87 24.91 -7.57
CA THR A 321 -18.24 24.58 -7.16
C THR A 321 -18.31 23.24 -6.42
N ARG A 322 -17.59 22.21 -6.88
CA ARG A 322 -17.48 20.92 -6.18
C ARG A 322 -16.83 21.07 -4.80
N ALA A 323 -15.77 21.86 -4.68
CA ALA A 323 -15.12 22.13 -3.40
C ALA A 323 -16.07 22.85 -2.43
N ALA A 324 -16.82 23.85 -2.90
CA ALA A 324 -17.83 24.54 -2.10
C ALA A 324 -18.94 23.59 -1.62
N LEU A 325 -19.44 22.72 -2.50
CA LEU A 325 -20.44 21.69 -2.14
C LEU A 325 -19.89 20.68 -1.14
N LEU A 326 -18.63 20.27 -1.25
CA LEU A 326 -17.98 19.39 -0.27
C LEU A 326 -17.86 20.06 1.10
N GLN A 327 -17.50 21.35 1.14
CA GLN A 327 -17.47 22.11 2.39
C GLN A 327 -18.86 22.25 3.01
N GLN A 328 -19.90 22.54 2.22
CA GLN A 328 -21.28 22.60 2.70
C GLN A 328 -21.77 21.25 3.22
N ASN A 329 -21.52 20.16 2.50
CA ASN A 329 -21.84 18.81 2.97
C ASN A 329 -21.11 18.47 4.26
N THR A 330 -19.84 18.87 4.39
CA THR A 330 -19.07 18.68 5.63
C THR A 330 -19.67 19.48 6.79
N LYS A 331 -20.12 20.72 6.56
CA LYS A 331 -20.83 21.53 7.56
C LYS A 331 -22.14 20.87 7.97
N LEU A 332 -22.94 20.39 7.01
CA LEU A 332 -24.18 19.66 7.28
C LEU A 332 -23.94 18.36 8.04
N LEU A 333 -22.90 17.61 7.71
CA LEU A 333 -22.52 16.39 8.46
C LEU A 333 -22.13 16.73 9.90
N LYS A 334 -21.41 17.83 10.13
CA LYS A 334 -21.08 18.30 11.48
C LYS A 334 -22.32 18.72 12.26
N THR A 335 -23.27 19.43 11.65
CA THR A 335 -24.52 19.79 12.33
C THR A 335 -25.40 18.57 12.60
N VAL A 336 -25.46 17.60 11.68
CA VAL A 336 -26.14 16.32 11.92
C VAL A 336 -25.47 15.54 13.05
N ALA A 337 -24.14 15.53 13.11
CA ALA A 337 -23.40 14.88 14.20
C ALA A 337 -23.68 15.57 15.56
N SER A 338 -23.69 16.90 15.62
CA SER A 338 -24.00 17.64 16.85
C SER A 338 -25.45 17.44 17.28
N LEU A 339 -26.40 17.45 16.34
CA LEU A 339 -27.81 17.20 16.61
C LEU A 339 -28.02 15.76 17.12
N LYS A 340 -27.34 14.77 16.53
CA LYS A 340 -27.36 13.39 17.04
C LYS A 340 -26.76 13.28 18.43
N ALA A 341 -25.67 13.97 18.72
CA ALA A 341 -25.10 14.01 20.06
C ALA A 341 -26.08 14.62 21.08
N SER A 342 -26.76 15.72 20.72
CA SER A 342 -27.80 16.31 21.56
C SER A 342 -29.02 15.41 21.74
N ASP A 343 -29.45 14.69 20.69
CA ASP A 343 -30.55 13.71 20.78
C ASP A 343 -30.16 12.55 21.70
N ILE A 344 -28.93 12.05 21.62
CA ILE A 344 -28.42 11.03 22.54
C ILE A 344 -28.42 11.54 23.99
N LEU A 345 -27.94 12.76 24.24
CA LEU A 345 -27.93 13.36 25.58
C LEU A 345 -29.35 13.60 26.11
N LEU A 346 -30.27 14.08 25.26
CA LEU A 346 -31.67 14.27 25.62
C LEU A 346 -32.36 12.93 25.91
N ARG A 347 -32.09 11.88 25.12
CA ARG A 347 -32.58 10.52 25.38
C ARG A 347 -32.03 9.96 26.68
N GLN A 348 -30.73 10.10 26.94
CA GLN A 348 -30.12 9.72 28.22
C GLN A 348 -30.72 10.51 29.39
N SER A 349 -30.99 11.80 29.21
CA SER A 349 -31.64 12.64 30.23
C SER A 349 -33.12 12.30 30.42
N LEU A 350 -33.81 11.83 29.37
CA LEU A 350 -35.20 11.36 29.46
C LEU A 350 -35.27 9.97 30.09
N ASP A 351 -34.33 9.08 29.79
CA ASP A 351 -34.23 7.75 30.43
C ASP A 351 -33.84 7.90 31.90
N ASN A 352 -32.93 8.82 32.24
CA ASN A 352 -32.58 9.14 33.62
C ASN A 352 -33.68 9.95 34.35
N GLY A 353 -34.31 10.89 33.65
CA GLY A 353 -35.40 11.73 34.16
C GLY A 353 -36.73 10.99 34.31
N GLY A 354 -36.93 9.90 33.56
CA GLY A 354 -38.04 8.95 33.72
C GLY A 354 -37.97 8.14 35.03
N GLY A 355 -36.80 8.10 35.68
CA GLY A 355 -36.62 7.52 37.01
C GLY A 355 -36.92 8.47 38.17
N THR A 356 -36.89 9.79 37.95
CA THR A 356 -36.96 10.80 39.03
C THR A 356 -38.15 11.76 38.95
N THR A 357 -39.05 11.60 37.96
CA THR A 357 -40.29 12.39 37.83
C THR A 357 -41.57 11.55 37.87
N ALA A 358 -41.52 10.38 38.51
CA ALA A 358 -42.70 9.53 38.78
C ALA A 358 -43.15 9.54 40.26
N THR A 359 -42.47 10.30 41.15
CA THR A 359 -42.73 10.29 42.61
C THR A 359 -43.20 11.63 43.18
N ALA A 360 -43.43 12.64 42.37
CA ALA A 360 -44.11 13.86 42.80
C ALA A 360 -45.15 14.22 41.73
N LEU A 361 -46.40 14.40 42.16
CA LEU A 361 -47.62 14.60 41.36
C LEU A 361 -48.28 13.29 40.89
N ASN A 362 -49.14 12.71 41.75
CA ASN A 362 -50.56 12.50 41.44
C ASN A 362 -51.27 11.76 42.59
N LYS A 363 -52.01 12.53 43.40
CA LYS A 363 -53.15 12.05 44.18
C LYS A 363 -54.34 11.92 43.22
N ASP A 364 -54.52 10.75 42.58
CA ASP A 364 -55.82 10.19 42.16
C ASP A 364 -55.63 8.87 41.38
N GLY A 365 -55.48 7.76 42.11
CA GLY A 365 -55.14 6.45 41.54
C GLY A 365 -56.23 5.73 40.74
N LEU A 366 -57.45 6.27 40.62
CA LEU A 366 -58.56 5.58 39.95
C LEU A 366 -58.88 6.13 38.55
N THR A 367 -58.68 7.43 38.32
CA THR A 367 -58.90 8.06 37.00
C THR A 367 -57.74 7.79 36.03
N ASP A 368 -56.53 7.60 36.55
CA ASP A 368 -55.34 7.33 35.75
C ASP A 368 -55.27 5.90 35.20
N VAL A 369 -55.80 4.89 35.90
CA VAL A 369 -55.90 3.52 35.34
C VAL A 369 -56.87 3.50 34.16
N HIS A 370 -58.00 4.22 34.26
CA HIS A 370 -58.94 4.35 33.15
C HIS A 370 -58.38 5.19 32.01
N ARG A 371 -57.62 6.26 32.29
CA ARG A 371 -56.95 7.08 31.26
C ARG A 371 -55.83 6.30 30.56
N ALA A 372 -54.99 5.57 31.31
CA ALA A 372 -53.94 4.72 30.76
C ALA A 372 -54.51 3.57 29.93
N ARG A 373 -55.61 2.95 30.37
CA ARG A 373 -56.31 1.91 29.59
C ARG A 373 -56.97 2.47 28.34
N LYS A 374 -57.57 3.66 28.39
CA LYS A 374 -58.09 4.35 27.20
C LYS A 374 -56.96 4.73 26.24
N ALA A 375 -55.83 5.24 26.74
CA ALA A 375 -54.66 5.58 25.94
C ALA A 375 -54.02 4.32 25.30
N ALA A 376 -53.96 3.21 26.02
CA ALA A 376 -53.49 1.93 25.48
C ALA A 376 -54.40 1.41 24.37
N LYS A 377 -55.73 1.45 24.57
CA LYS A 377 -56.70 1.11 23.53
C LYS A 377 -56.60 2.03 22.32
N LEU A 378 -56.46 3.35 22.53
CA LEU A 378 -56.26 4.32 21.45
C LEU A 378 -54.96 4.06 20.68
N LYS A 379 -53.88 3.70 21.37
CA LYS A 379 -52.60 3.35 20.74
C LYS A 379 -52.68 2.06 19.94
N GLU A 380 -53.46 1.08 20.40
CA GLU A 380 -53.74 -0.15 19.67
C GLU A 380 -54.60 0.11 18.42
N VAL A 381 -55.65 0.92 18.54
CA VAL A 381 -56.46 1.38 17.40
C VAL A 381 -55.61 2.14 16.40
N LEU A 382 -54.72 3.02 16.85
CA LEU A 382 -53.83 3.79 15.96
C LEU A 382 -52.85 2.87 15.22
N LYS A 383 -52.33 1.82 15.88
CA LYS A 383 -51.53 0.78 15.21
C LYS A 383 -52.33 0.00 14.17
N LEU A 384 -53.59 -0.33 14.46
CA LEU A 384 -54.48 -0.99 13.50
C LEU A 384 -54.79 -0.08 12.31
N GLN A 385 -55.10 1.21 12.55
CA GLN A 385 -55.33 2.19 11.51
C GLN A 385 -54.10 2.43 10.64
N VAL A 386 -52.88 2.42 11.20
CA VAL A 386 -51.64 2.50 10.40
C VAL A 386 -51.48 1.28 9.51
N LYS A 387 -51.75 0.07 10.02
CA LYS A 387 -51.74 -1.15 9.20
C LYS A 387 -52.79 -1.11 8.11
N GLU A 388 -53.98 -0.60 8.41
CA GLU A 388 -55.07 -0.43 7.45
C GLU A 388 -54.72 0.62 6.38
N ILE A 389 -54.05 1.71 6.77
CA ILE A 389 -53.51 2.69 5.81
C ILE A 389 -52.44 2.05 4.92
N GLU A 390 -51.62 1.16 5.44
CA GLU A 390 -50.64 0.42 4.62
C GLU A 390 -51.29 -0.59 3.68
N THR A 391 -52.33 -1.32 4.12
CA THR A 391 -53.09 -2.21 3.24
C THR A 391 -53.83 -1.41 2.17
N LEU A 392 -54.49 -0.31 2.54
CA LEU A 392 -55.15 0.59 1.58
C LEU A 392 -54.14 1.25 0.63
N LYS A 393 -52.94 1.62 1.09
CA LYS A 393 -51.86 2.10 0.19
C LYS A 393 -51.41 1.02 -0.79
N LYS A 394 -51.31 -0.25 -0.34
CA LYS A 394 -51.02 -1.39 -1.23
C LYS A 394 -52.14 -1.65 -2.22
N GLU A 395 -53.40 -1.59 -1.78
CA GLU A 395 -54.57 -1.70 -2.66
C GLU A 395 -54.65 -0.54 -3.65
N ILE A 396 -54.44 0.71 -3.23
CA ILE A 396 -54.32 1.86 -4.13
C ILE A 396 -53.15 1.66 -5.10
N GLY A 397 -52.03 1.09 -4.68
CA GLY A 397 -50.94 0.69 -5.57
C GLY A 397 -51.41 -0.31 -6.63
N LEU A 398 -52.16 -1.34 -6.21
CA LEU A 398 -52.76 -2.33 -7.11
C LEU A 398 -53.81 -1.71 -8.05
N PHE A 399 -54.62 -0.77 -7.57
CA PHE A 399 -55.63 -0.04 -8.35
C PHE A 399 -54.99 0.96 -9.29
N LYS A 400 -53.85 1.57 -8.94
CA LYS A 400 -53.04 2.36 -9.88
C LYS A 400 -52.50 1.49 -11.01
N LEU A 401 -52.05 0.27 -10.69
CA LEU A 401 -51.56 -0.69 -11.69
C LEU A 401 -52.68 -1.25 -12.59
N LYS A 402 -53.87 -1.51 -12.03
CA LYS A 402 -55.07 -1.85 -12.82
C LYS A 402 -55.60 -0.65 -13.62
N GLY A 403 -55.47 0.56 -13.07
CA GLY A 403 -55.82 1.82 -13.74
C GLY A 403 -54.90 2.12 -14.93
N THR A 404 -53.61 1.79 -14.84
CA THR A 404 -52.70 1.86 -16.00
C THR A 404 -53.05 0.82 -17.06
N ASN A 405 -53.47 -0.39 -16.66
CA ASN A 405 -53.93 -1.41 -17.61
C ASN A 405 -55.25 -1.01 -18.31
N ASN A 406 -56.22 -0.44 -17.59
CA ASN A 406 -57.45 0.10 -18.22
C ASN A 406 -57.18 1.35 -19.08
N ARG A 407 -56.21 2.19 -18.70
CA ARG A 407 -55.81 3.37 -19.51
C ARG A 407 -55.02 2.96 -20.77
N GLN A 408 -54.24 1.88 -20.73
CA GLN A 408 -53.63 1.26 -21.91
C GLN A 408 -54.67 0.57 -22.82
N MET A 409 -55.68 -0.10 -22.24
CA MET A 409 -56.78 -0.70 -23.03
C MET A 409 -57.61 0.37 -23.75
N LEU A 410 -57.98 1.47 -23.07
CA LEU A 410 -58.68 2.61 -23.70
C LEU A 410 -57.82 3.33 -24.77
N ALA A 411 -56.50 3.41 -24.58
CA ALA A 411 -55.60 3.95 -25.60
C ALA A 411 -55.48 3.03 -26.83
N SER A 412 -55.56 1.71 -26.64
CA SER A 412 -55.50 0.71 -27.73
C SER A 412 -56.81 0.56 -28.52
N GLU A 413 -57.96 0.85 -27.92
CA GLU A 413 -59.25 0.94 -28.64
C GLU A 413 -59.34 2.23 -29.47
N ASN A 414 -58.78 3.34 -28.98
CA ASN A 414 -58.78 4.61 -29.72
C ASN A 414 -57.77 4.63 -30.89
N SER A 415 -56.80 3.72 -30.92
CA SER A 415 -55.83 3.58 -32.03
C SER A 415 -56.25 2.58 -33.11
N ARG A 416 -57.25 1.71 -32.87
CA ARG A 416 -57.77 0.77 -33.88
C ARG A 416 -58.90 1.33 -34.74
N GLY A 417 -59.41 2.52 -34.43
CA GLY A 417 -60.48 3.19 -35.20
C GLY A 417 -60.01 4.18 -36.29
N LYS A 418 -58.70 4.29 -36.59
CA LYS A 418 -58.17 5.38 -37.44
C LYS A 418 -57.30 4.99 -38.65
N THR A 419 -57.25 3.71 -39.04
CA THR A 419 -56.54 3.30 -40.27
C THR A 419 -57.40 2.35 -41.11
N GLY A 420 -58.48 2.88 -41.69
CA GLY A 420 -59.28 2.23 -42.73
C GLY A 420 -59.70 3.28 -43.76
N SER A 421 -58.98 3.34 -44.89
CA SER A 421 -59.10 4.21 -46.09
C SER A 421 -57.73 4.84 -46.33
N THR A 422 -56.97 4.64 -47.41
CA THR A 422 -57.26 4.38 -48.83
C THR A 422 -55.87 4.01 -49.42
N VAL A 423 -55.56 2.82 -49.95
CA VAL A 423 -55.96 2.14 -51.20
C VAL A 423 -55.71 2.95 -52.48
N GLN A 424 -54.65 2.53 -53.17
CA GLN A 424 -54.43 2.43 -54.63
C GLN A 424 -53.99 3.62 -55.49
N GLN A 425 -52.95 3.25 -56.26
CA GLN A 425 -52.62 3.55 -57.65
C GLN A 425 -51.93 4.87 -57.99
#